data_AF-A0A2N0VAI7-F1
#
_entry.id   AF-A0A2N0VAI7-F1
#
_cell.length_a   1.000
_cell.length_b   1.000
_cell.length_c   1.000
_cell.angle_alpha   90.00
_cell.angle_beta   90.00
_cell.angle_gamma   90.00
#
_symmetry.space_group_name_H-M   'P 1'
#
loop_
_entity.id
_entity.type
_entity.pdbx_description
1 polymer ?
#
loop_
_entity_poly.entity_id
_entity_poly.type
_entity_poly.pdbx_seq_one_letter_code
_entity_poly.pdbx_strand_id
1 'polypeptide(L)'
;MIAPRPLVVGYPRSGFSLLISVIAELVGPARDRRTLSIKALCDTAGFQISRRIEDVFMRRGLSHDLIYNYNFRQLAGGPKWLAGSEFRDARFRKYIGLRGGGDFTLITSHPREILNYYEVVHSHVGPAAWLSALDVPKGLRFASMRHPAGTLTSACFSINALASEYIQRFVPCQEDNDFLRQRLALYKLSDLNFFEALLPPFKAYLEEFTQQDHHYYLMRWEDLIDSPVKTILGIADELGCGTSVPQAQALWAKLDHVNLTGAHKHNLRRGHGIVEGWKDWITNTHLDILRDHGIETYAVRYGYGPMSPLDESAYTPFQQMLEDYIRRGEVFRDYGDEDLFGFAFNKSNIDFSRFGFRQYPWRTHTAIERSSCRDESLVMEVSDVAEEACGIFNEAASIWIDAVHNDDLDSAMIDSITPVVSRLYDNDAELASFVSAMTAAVNAGQCSYAGKKEKYSEPLLLDSVGTTNIVLFQGKYYAVPQALGPVDFSLPNLSGIAFTGIADSFSELILMVNK
;
A
#
# COMPACT_ATOMS: atom_id res chain seq x y z
N MET A 1 -21.81 17.77 8.23
CA MET A 1 -21.73 16.81 7.10
C MET A 1 -20.26 16.55 6.82
N ILE A 2 -19.87 15.28 6.70
CA ILE A 2 -18.49 14.87 6.41
C ILE A 2 -18.17 15.18 4.96
N ALA A 3 -17.00 15.74 4.69
CA ALA A 3 -16.53 15.90 3.33
C ALA A 3 -16.33 14.49 2.72
N PRO A 4 -17.00 14.17 1.60
CA PRO A 4 -16.83 12.88 0.95
C PRO A 4 -15.38 12.71 0.51
N ARG A 5 -14.87 11.48 0.63
CA ARG A 5 -13.48 11.15 0.28
C ARG A 5 -13.39 10.67 -1.17
N PRO A 6 -12.31 10.99 -1.89
CA PRO A 6 -12.03 10.39 -3.18
C PRO A 6 -11.96 8.86 -3.08
N LEU A 7 -12.55 8.19 -4.06
CA LEU A 7 -12.45 6.76 -4.30
C LEU A 7 -11.54 6.52 -5.51
N VAL A 8 -10.56 5.63 -5.36
CA VAL A 8 -9.73 5.15 -6.47
C VAL A 8 -9.90 3.65 -6.65
N VAL A 9 -10.25 3.22 -7.86
CA VAL A 9 -10.21 1.82 -8.26
C VAL A 9 -9.16 1.58 -9.34
N GLY A 10 -8.50 0.42 -9.33
CA GLY A 10 -7.52 0.11 -10.36
C GLY A 10 -6.92 -1.26 -10.17
N TYR A 11 -6.81 -2.03 -11.26
CA TYR A 11 -6.12 -3.31 -11.21
C TYR A 11 -4.66 -3.12 -10.76
N PRO A 12 -4.06 -4.08 -10.03
CA PRO A 12 -2.66 -3.98 -9.65
C PRO A 12 -1.76 -3.70 -10.86
N ARG A 13 -0.80 -2.78 -10.71
CA ARG A 13 0.15 -2.34 -11.76
C ARG A 13 -0.44 -1.46 -12.87
N SER A 14 -1.67 -0.96 -12.72
CA SER A 14 -2.29 -0.02 -13.69
C SER A 14 -1.93 1.46 -13.48
N GLY A 15 -0.94 1.79 -12.65
CA GLY A 15 -0.67 3.17 -12.21
C GLY A 15 -1.42 3.59 -10.94
N PHE A 16 -2.17 2.67 -10.34
CA PHE A 16 -3.03 2.86 -9.15
C PHE A 16 -2.39 3.63 -7.99
N SER A 17 -1.22 3.22 -7.50
CA SER A 17 -0.56 3.90 -6.38
C SER A 17 -0.12 5.32 -6.71
N LEU A 18 0.21 5.58 -7.97
CA LEU A 18 0.60 6.91 -8.44
C LEU A 18 -0.60 7.85 -8.47
N LEU A 19 -1.76 7.38 -8.98
CA LEU A 19 -3.02 8.13 -8.95
C LEU A 19 -3.46 8.45 -7.52
N ILE A 20 -3.39 7.48 -6.59
CA ILE A 20 -3.68 7.72 -5.17
C ILE A 20 -2.78 8.82 -4.61
N SER A 21 -1.48 8.79 -4.93
CA SER A 21 -0.51 9.76 -4.43
C SER A 21 -0.76 11.15 -4.99
N VAL A 22 -1.11 11.26 -6.28
CA VAL A 22 -1.52 12.55 -6.89
C VAL A 22 -2.73 13.12 -6.17
N ILE A 23 -3.78 12.32 -5.98
CA ILE A 23 -5.02 12.76 -5.31
C ILE A 23 -4.75 13.13 -3.85
N ALA A 24 -3.93 12.34 -3.13
CA ALA A 24 -3.58 12.62 -1.75
C ALA A 24 -2.80 13.95 -1.60
N GLU A 25 -1.88 14.27 -2.51
CA GLU A 25 -1.17 15.56 -2.52
C GLU A 25 -2.11 16.74 -2.85
N LEU A 26 -3.11 16.53 -3.71
CA LEU A 26 -4.10 17.56 -4.06
C LEU A 26 -5.09 17.84 -2.92
N VAL A 27 -5.58 16.80 -2.25
CA VAL A 27 -6.56 16.92 -1.16
C VAL A 27 -5.90 17.31 0.16
N GLY A 28 -4.67 16.87 0.38
CA GLY A 28 -3.94 17.04 1.64
C GLY A 28 -4.47 16.17 2.77
N PRO A 29 -3.82 16.22 3.94
CA PRO A 29 -4.20 15.39 5.10
C PRO A 29 -5.52 15.86 5.70
N ALA A 30 -6.42 14.91 5.97
CA ALA A 30 -7.64 15.18 6.71
C ALA A 30 -7.32 15.41 8.20
N ARG A 31 -7.87 16.49 8.78
CA ARG A 31 -7.63 16.92 10.16
C ARG A 31 -8.89 16.92 11.04
N ASP A 32 -9.98 16.35 10.55
CA ASP A 32 -11.21 16.27 11.33
C ASP A 32 -11.10 15.22 12.44
N ARG A 33 -11.85 15.45 13.52
CA ARG A 33 -11.91 14.62 14.73
C ARG A 33 -12.13 13.14 14.43
N ARG A 34 -13.02 12.84 13.47
CA ARG A 34 -13.33 11.46 13.08
C ARG A 34 -12.12 10.80 12.42
N THR A 35 -11.50 11.46 11.45
CA THR A 35 -10.30 10.92 10.78
C THR A 35 -9.13 10.72 11.74
N LEU A 36 -8.88 11.68 12.62
CA LEU A 36 -7.79 11.58 13.59
C LEU A 36 -8.04 10.44 14.59
N SER A 37 -9.26 10.33 15.12
CA SER A 37 -9.58 9.29 16.11
C SER A 37 -9.57 7.88 15.50
N ILE A 38 -10.03 7.69 14.25
CA ILE A 38 -9.93 6.37 13.61
C ILE A 38 -8.48 6.00 13.31
N LYS A 39 -7.65 6.96 12.87
CA LYS A 39 -6.21 6.73 12.68
C LYS A 39 -5.56 6.32 14.00
N ALA A 40 -5.82 7.06 15.08
CA ALA A 40 -5.31 6.72 16.41
C ALA A 40 -5.73 5.30 16.83
N LEU A 41 -7.01 4.93 16.69
CA LEU A 41 -7.50 3.58 17.00
C LEU A 41 -6.79 2.49 16.17
N CYS A 42 -6.62 2.71 14.87
CA CYS A 42 -5.96 1.77 13.97
C CYS A 42 -4.44 1.63 14.23
N ASP A 43 -3.75 2.75 14.47
CA ASP A 43 -2.29 2.81 14.64
C ASP A 43 -1.84 2.33 16.01
N THR A 44 -2.76 2.24 16.98
CA THR A 44 -2.49 1.74 18.33
C THR A 44 -3.10 0.35 18.53
N ALA A 45 -4.40 0.26 18.82
CA ALA A 45 -5.07 -1.02 19.08
C ALA A 45 -5.02 -1.95 17.86
N GLY A 46 -5.18 -1.41 16.65
CA GLY A 46 -5.07 -2.20 15.43
C GLY A 46 -3.66 -2.77 15.19
N PHE A 47 -2.61 -2.06 15.63
CA PHE A 47 -1.22 -2.54 15.53
C PHE A 47 -0.94 -3.70 16.49
N GLN A 48 -1.69 -3.82 17.60
CA GLN A 48 -1.53 -4.93 18.54
C GLN A 48 -1.85 -6.28 17.89
N ILE A 49 -2.76 -6.36 16.91
CA ILE A 49 -3.03 -7.61 16.17
C ILE A 49 -1.73 -8.19 15.59
N SER A 50 -0.91 -7.32 15.00
CA SER A 50 0.36 -7.74 14.39
C SER A 50 1.41 -8.12 15.43
N ARG A 51 1.45 -7.44 16.58
CA ARG A 51 2.35 -7.82 17.70
C ARG A 51 1.98 -9.19 18.26
N ARG A 52 0.69 -9.46 18.44
CA ARG A 52 0.19 -10.77 18.87
C ARG A 52 0.58 -11.89 17.89
N ILE A 53 0.53 -11.62 16.59
CA ILE A 53 1.05 -12.54 15.57
C ILE A 53 2.55 -12.73 15.74
N GLU A 54 3.34 -11.66 15.88
CA GLU A 54 4.80 -11.73 16.09
C GLU A 54 5.18 -12.54 17.34
N ASP A 55 4.40 -12.43 18.42
CA ASP A 55 4.62 -13.18 19.65
C ASP A 55 4.55 -14.70 19.43
N VAL A 56 3.70 -15.18 18.51
CA VAL A 56 3.66 -16.60 18.13
C VAL A 56 5.01 -17.05 17.59
N PHE A 57 5.59 -16.28 16.67
CA PHE A 57 6.90 -16.59 16.10
C PHE A 57 8.00 -16.48 17.16
N MET A 58 7.92 -15.48 18.05
CA MET A 58 8.88 -15.31 19.13
C MET A 58 8.87 -16.50 20.11
N ARG A 59 7.70 -16.93 20.57
CA ARG A 59 7.58 -18.10 21.47
C ARG A 59 8.09 -19.39 20.84
N ARG A 60 7.99 -19.52 19.51
CA ARG A 60 8.52 -20.66 18.75
C ARG A 60 9.99 -20.52 18.36
N GLY A 61 10.67 -19.42 18.72
CA GLY A 61 12.06 -19.18 18.35
C GLY A 61 12.28 -18.87 16.86
N LEU A 62 11.24 -18.40 16.16
CA LEU A 62 11.22 -18.16 14.72
C LEU A 62 11.30 -16.67 14.34
N SER A 63 11.49 -15.75 15.30
CA SER A 63 11.52 -14.30 15.03
C SER A 63 12.54 -13.88 13.96
N HIS A 64 13.69 -14.55 13.92
CA HIS A 64 14.73 -14.24 12.95
C HIS A 64 14.34 -14.63 11.51
N ASP A 65 13.48 -15.64 11.35
CA ASP A 65 13.06 -16.16 10.04
C ASP A 65 11.69 -15.64 9.58
N LEU A 66 10.91 -15.05 10.49
CA LEU A 66 9.65 -14.37 10.18
C LEU A 66 9.89 -13.23 9.19
N ILE A 67 9.17 -13.23 8.07
CA ILE A 67 9.05 -12.11 7.14
C ILE A 67 7.62 -11.58 7.25
N TYR A 68 7.47 -10.36 7.77
CA TYR A 68 6.16 -9.75 7.93
C TYR A 68 6.28 -8.24 7.74
N ASN A 69 6.05 -7.78 6.50
CA ASN A 69 6.41 -6.42 6.13
C ASN A 69 5.56 -5.41 6.91
N TYR A 70 6.16 -4.29 7.33
CA TYR A 70 5.47 -3.27 8.11
C TYR A 70 4.17 -2.78 7.44
N ASN A 71 4.12 -2.71 6.10
CA ASN A 71 2.90 -2.34 5.36
C ASN A 71 1.76 -3.36 5.57
N PHE A 72 2.03 -4.58 5.99
CA PHE A 72 1.04 -5.60 6.35
C PHE A 72 0.82 -5.70 7.87
N ARG A 73 1.67 -5.07 8.69
CA ARG A 73 1.47 -4.96 10.15
C ARG A 73 0.43 -3.89 10.51
N GLN A 74 0.28 -2.88 9.66
CA GLN A 74 -0.78 -1.89 9.83
C GLN A 74 -2.15 -2.54 9.59
N LEU A 75 -3.14 -2.22 10.44
CA LEU A 75 -4.52 -2.72 10.32
C LEU A 75 -5.11 -2.43 8.93
N ALA A 76 -5.01 -1.18 8.46
CA ALA A 76 -5.54 -0.78 7.15
C ALA A 76 -4.56 -1.07 5.99
N GLY A 77 -3.43 -1.72 6.28
CA GLY A 77 -2.38 -2.06 5.33
C GLY A 77 -2.67 -3.32 4.50
N GLY A 78 -2.10 -3.37 3.30
CA GLY A 78 -2.30 -4.46 2.32
C GLY A 78 -3.50 -4.26 1.39
N PRO A 79 -3.69 -5.18 0.42
CA PRO A 79 -4.86 -5.16 -0.47
C PRO A 79 -6.15 -5.27 0.32
N LYS A 80 -7.15 -4.48 -0.06
CA LYS A 80 -8.42 -4.38 0.66
C LYS A 80 -9.62 -4.33 -0.28
N TRP A 81 -10.76 -4.81 0.20
CA TRP A 81 -12.03 -4.81 -0.55
C TRP A 81 -13.23 -4.85 0.39
N LEU A 82 -14.39 -4.48 -0.13
CA LEU A 82 -15.66 -4.58 0.58
C LEU A 82 -16.25 -5.99 0.45
N ALA A 83 -16.88 -6.46 1.52
CA ALA A 83 -17.52 -7.76 1.57
C ALA A 83 -18.70 -7.78 2.55
N GLY A 84 -19.36 -8.94 2.65
CA GLY A 84 -20.52 -9.15 3.50
C GLY A 84 -21.82 -8.65 2.86
N SER A 85 -22.94 -8.92 3.53
CA SER A 85 -24.24 -8.37 3.13
C SER A 85 -24.19 -6.84 3.16
N GLU A 86 -24.67 -6.19 2.10
CA GLU A 86 -24.69 -4.73 1.97
C GLU A 86 -23.31 -4.05 2.10
N PHE A 87 -22.21 -4.79 1.88
CA PHE A 87 -20.85 -4.27 1.93
C PHE A 87 -20.47 -3.63 3.28
N ARG A 88 -20.98 -4.19 4.39
CA ARG A 88 -20.73 -3.70 5.75
C ARG A 88 -19.31 -3.95 6.24
N ASP A 89 -18.60 -4.92 5.66
CA ASP A 89 -17.26 -5.30 6.09
C ASP A 89 -16.20 -4.84 5.09
N ALA A 90 -15.06 -4.41 5.61
CA ALA A 90 -13.81 -4.26 4.87
C ALA A 90 -12.87 -5.42 5.21
N ARG A 91 -12.34 -6.07 4.17
CA ARG A 91 -11.38 -7.17 4.28
C ARG A 91 -9.99 -6.72 3.87
N PHE A 92 -8.97 -7.22 4.56
CA PHE A 92 -7.57 -6.86 4.33
C PHE A 92 -6.70 -8.11 4.22
N ARG A 93 -5.88 -8.19 3.18
CA ARG A 93 -4.86 -9.26 3.04
C ARG A 93 -3.59 -8.91 3.80
N LYS A 94 -3.23 -9.77 4.74
CA LYS A 94 -1.96 -9.79 5.47
C LYS A 94 -1.13 -10.95 4.96
N TYR A 95 0.13 -10.69 4.68
CA TYR A 95 0.99 -11.71 4.14
C TYR A 95 2.17 -11.94 5.05
N ILE A 96 2.37 -13.20 5.41
CA ILE A 96 3.28 -13.64 6.44
C ILE A 96 4.10 -14.77 5.85
N GLY A 97 5.42 -14.63 5.88
CA GLY A 97 6.38 -15.59 5.37
C GLY A 97 7.31 -16.09 6.46
N LEU A 98 7.87 -17.27 6.24
CA LEU A 98 8.89 -17.88 7.09
C LEU A 98 10.01 -18.37 6.17
N ARG A 99 11.24 -17.87 6.36
CA ARG A 99 12.41 -18.34 5.60
C ARG A 99 12.57 -19.86 5.78
N GLY A 100 12.75 -20.58 4.68
CA GLY A 100 12.79 -22.05 4.60
C GLY A 100 11.45 -22.75 4.88
N GLY A 101 10.43 -22.01 5.28
CA GLY A 101 9.16 -22.52 5.78
C GLY A 101 7.97 -22.30 4.85
N GLY A 102 8.08 -21.41 3.85
CA GLY A 102 6.98 -20.99 2.98
C GLY A 102 6.21 -19.78 3.52
N ASP A 103 5.04 -19.49 2.96
CA ASP A 103 4.20 -18.34 3.37
C ASP A 103 2.71 -18.70 3.46
N PHE A 104 1.94 -17.76 4.00
CA PHE A 104 0.49 -17.80 3.97
C PHE A 104 -0.11 -16.39 3.90
N THR A 105 -1.32 -16.32 3.35
CA THR A 105 -2.13 -15.10 3.30
C THR A 105 -3.26 -15.20 4.32
N LEU A 106 -3.16 -14.39 5.38
CA LEU A 106 -4.23 -14.17 6.34
C LEU A 106 -5.14 -13.05 5.83
N ILE A 107 -6.45 -13.26 5.82
CA ILE A 107 -7.45 -12.21 5.61
C ILE A 107 -8.01 -11.82 6.97
N THR A 108 -8.07 -10.52 7.26
CA THR A 108 -8.80 -9.98 8.42
C THR A 108 -10.03 -9.20 7.94
N SER A 109 -11.10 -9.22 8.73
CA SER A 109 -12.37 -8.56 8.45
C SER A 109 -12.71 -7.57 9.57
N HIS A 110 -13.03 -6.34 9.18
CA HIS A 110 -13.34 -5.23 10.09
C HIS A 110 -14.55 -4.45 9.56
N PRO A 111 -15.21 -3.62 10.38
CA PRO A 111 -16.23 -2.69 9.88
C PRO A 111 -15.71 -1.84 8.72
N ARG A 112 -16.54 -1.56 7.71
CA ARG A 112 -16.12 -0.77 6.54
C ARG A 112 -15.58 0.61 6.89
N GLU A 113 -16.00 1.18 8.02
CA GLU A 113 -15.63 2.51 8.48
C GLU A 113 -14.12 2.62 8.73
N ILE A 114 -13.40 1.51 8.94
CA ILE A 114 -11.94 1.46 8.99
C ILE A 114 -11.28 1.98 7.71
N LEU A 115 -11.97 1.92 6.56
CA LEU A 115 -11.47 2.49 5.31
C LEU A 115 -11.31 4.02 5.36
N ASN A 116 -11.94 4.68 6.34
CA ASN A 116 -11.70 6.09 6.67
C ASN A 116 -10.34 6.34 7.33
N TYR A 117 -9.46 5.34 7.39
CA TYR A 117 -8.07 5.54 7.76
C TYR A 117 -7.32 6.41 6.73
N TYR A 118 -7.53 6.20 5.43
CA TYR A 118 -6.81 6.92 4.36
C TYR A 118 -7.63 8.05 3.76
N GLU A 119 -6.98 9.18 3.46
CA GLU A 119 -7.55 10.34 2.76
C GLU A 119 -8.27 9.93 1.46
N VAL A 120 -7.70 8.93 0.77
CA VAL A 120 -8.25 8.33 -0.44
C VAL A 120 -8.67 6.90 -0.15
N VAL A 121 -9.97 6.62 -0.26
CA VAL A 121 -10.50 5.26 -0.23
C VAL A 121 -10.09 4.57 -1.51
N HIS A 122 -9.59 3.33 -1.45
CA HIS A 122 -9.04 2.71 -2.64
C HIS A 122 -9.12 1.18 -2.62
N SER A 123 -9.25 0.58 -3.82
CA SER A 123 -9.35 -0.87 -4.01
C SER A 123 -8.81 -1.34 -5.36
N HIS A 124 -8.33 -2.58 -5.36
CA HIS A 124 -7.91 -3.29 -6.57
C HIS A 124 -9.02 -4.11 -7.23
N VAL A 125 -10.18 -4.25 -6.57
CA VAL A 125 -11.27 -5.14 -7.00
C VAL A 125 -12.64 -4.51 -6.77
N GLY A 126 -13.64 -5.06 -7.47
CA GLY A 126 -15.05 -4.75 -7.33
C GLY A 126 -15.49 -3.35 -7.73
N PRO A 127 -15.10 -2.78 -8.89
CA PRO A 127 -15.59 -1.46 -9.34
C PRO A 127 -17.09 -1.24 -9.17
N ALA A 128 -17.95 -2.25 -9.37
CA ALA A 128 -19.40 -2.10 -9.17
C ALA A 128 -19.78 -2.05 -7.69
N ALA A 129 -19.14 -2.89 -6.85
CA ALA A 129 -19.40 -2.95 -5.42
C ALA A 129 -19.21 -1.58 -4.74
N TRP A 130 -18.13 -0.87 -5.08
CA TRP A 130 -17.84 0.45 -4.50
C TRP A 130 -18.87 1.52 -4.85
N LEU A 131 -19.45 1.47 -6.05
CA LEU A 131 -20.51 2.40 -6.45
C LEU A 131 -21.79 2.20 -5.65
N SER A 132 -22.09 0.96 -5.28
CA SER A 132 -23.29 0.61 -4.50
C SER A 132 -23.10 0.81 -3.00
N ALA A 133 -21.87 0.69 -2.50
CA ALA A 133 -21.59 0.63 -1.07
C ALA A 133 -21.31 2.00 -0.43
N LEU A 134 -20.80 2.95 -1.21
CA LEU A 134 -20.44 4.27 -0.73
C LEU A 134 -21.14 5.35 -1.57
N ASP A 135 -21.76 6.30 -0.88
CA ASP A 135 -22.29 7.51 -1.51
C ASP A 135 -21.15 8.51 -1.81
N VAL A 136 -20.21 8.10 -2.66
CA VAL A 136 -19.15 8.97 -3.15
C VAL A 136 -19.73 9.79 -4.30
N PRO A 137 -19.72 11.13 -4.25
CA PRO A 137 -20.15 11.96 -5.38
C PRO A 137 -19.40 11.63 -6.67
N LYS A 138 -20.04 11.84 -7.82
CA LYS A 138 -19.45 11.52 -9.14
C LYS A 138 -18.05 12.12 -9.34
N GLY A 139 -17.85 13.39 -8.95
CA GLY A 139 -16.56 14.10 -9.06
C GLY A 139 -15.45 13.62 -8.10
N LEU A 140 -15.71 12.56 -7.34
CA LEU A 140 -14.75 11.98 -6.40
C LEU A 140 -14.44 10.51 -6.73
N ARG A 141 -14.79 10.03 -7.92
CA ARG A 141 -14.58 8.65 -8.34
C ARG A 141 -13.53 8.60 -9.44
N PHE A 142 -12.41 7.95 -9.15
CA PHE A 142 -11.26 7.88 -10.04
C PHE A 142 -10.91 6.43 -10.34
N ALA A 143 -10.37 6.20 -11.53
CA ALA A 143 -9.83 4.92 -11.92
C ALA A 143 -8.48 5.07 -12.61
N SER A 144 -7.59 4.09 -12.40
CA SER A 144 -6.33 4.00 -13.14
C SER A 144 -6.34 2.83 -14.13
N MET A 145 -5.93 3.11 -15.36
CA MET A 145 -5.68 2.12 -16.41
C MET A 145 -4.27 2.29 -16.96
N ARG A 146 -3.69 1.18 -17.40
CA ARG A 146 -2.43 1.14 -18.15
C ARG A 146 -2.65 0.22 -19.34
N HIS A 147 -1.84 0.37 -20.38
CA HIS A 147 -1.82 -0.57 -21.51
C HIS A 147 -1.87 -2.03 -20.99
N PRO A 148 -2.84 -2.86 -21.41
CA PRO A 148 -3.05 -4.19 -20.82
C PRO A 148 -1.80 -5.09 -20.85
N ALA A 149 -1.07 -5.11 -21.99
CA ALA A 149 0.21 -5.82 -22.09
C ALA A 149 1.25 -5.29 -21.08
N GLY A 150 1.32 -3.98 -20.87
CA GLY A 150 2.21 -3.36 -19.89
C GLY A 150 1.83 -3.68 -18.44
N THR A 151 0.54 -3.81 -18.14
CA THR A 151 0.05 -4.23 -16.82
C THR A 151 0.51 -5.65 -16.49
N LEU A 152 0.31 -6.60 -17.40
CA LEU A 152 0.66 -8.01 -17.22
C LEU A 152 2.18 -8.24 -17.23
N THR A 153 2.89 -7.58 -18.15
CA THR A 153 4.36 -7.56 -18.15
C THR A 153 4.87 -7.07 -16.80
N SER A 154 4.35 -5.93 -16.32
CA SER A 154 4.74 -5.39 -15.02
C SER A 154 4.42 -6.31 -13.85
N ALA A 155 3.36 -7.12 -13.95
CA ALA A 155 3.03 -8.13 -12.94
C ALA A 155 4.08 -9.25 -12.88
N CYS A 156 4.64 -9.66 -14.02
CA CYS A 156 5.71 -10.66 -14.10
C CYS A 156 7.00 -10.16 -13.41
N PHE A 157 7.36 -8.89 -13.60
CA PHE A 157 8.53 -8.27 -12.94
C PHE A 157 8.29 -7.83 -11.48
N SER A 158 7.08 -8.04 -10.96
CA SER A 158 6.71 -7.45 -9.69
C SER A 158 7.28 -8.20 -8.49
N ILE A 159 7.85 -7.43 -7.56
CA ILE A 159 8.24 -7.85 -6.22
C ILE A 159 7.19 -7.26 -5.27
N ASN A 160 6.57 -8.12 -4.45
CA ASN A 160 5.62 -7.68 -3.44
C ASN A 160 6.34 -7.33 -2.13
N ALA A 161 5.64 -6.71 -1.17
CA ALA A 161 6.30 -6.20 0.04
C ALA A 161 6.91 -7.30 0.94
N LEU A 162 6.43 -8.55 0.86
CA LEU A 162 7.02 -9.68 1.60
C LEU A 162 8.37 -10.06 0.99
N ALA A 163 8.41 -10.31 -0.32
CA ALA A 163 9.66 -10.55 -1.05
C ALA A 163 10.64 -9.36 -0.92
N SER A 164 10.11 -8.13 -0.88
CA SER A 164 10.89 -6.92 -0.65
C SER A 164 11.57 -6.89 0.71
N GLU A 165 10.90 -7.32 1.78
CA GLU A 165 11.52 -7.44 3.10
C GLU A 165 12.55 -8.57 3.15
N TYR A 166 12.27 -9.69 2.49
CA TYR A 166 13.22 -10.79 2.37
C TYR A 166 14.53 -10.31 1.73
N ILE A 167 14.45 -9.59 0.59
CA ILE A 167 15.63 -9.02 -0.07
C ILE A 167 16.38 -8.08 0.88
N GLN A 168 15.68 -7.17 1.55
CA GLN A 168 16.29 -6.22 2.50
C GLN A 168 17.06 -6.90 3.64
N ARG A 169 16.68 -8.12 4.03
CA ARG A 169 17.24 -8.81 5.19
C ARG A 169 18.29 -9.85 4.85
N PHE A 170 18.14 -10.53 3.71
CA PHE A 170 18.87 -11.76 3.42
C PHE A 170 19.60 -11.78 2.09
N VAL A 171 19.24 -10.88 1.16
CA VAL A 171 19.96 -10.77 -0.11
C VAL A 171 21.09 -9.75 0.08
N PRO A 172 22.34 -10.10 -0.25
CA PRO A 172 23.45 -9.14 -0.19
C PRO A 172 23.19 -7.91 -1.06
N CYS A 173 23.62 -6.73 -0.61
CA CYS A 173 23.31 -5.47 -1.30
C CYS A 173 23.83 -5.40 -2.75
N GLN A 174 24.91 -6.12 -3.08
CA GLN A 174 25.42 -6.23 -4.45
C GLN A 174 24.53 -7.07 -5.38
N GLU A 175 23.69 -7.94 -4.81
CA GLU A 175 22.74 -8.81 -5.52
C GLU A 175 21.31 -8.22 -5.57
N ASP A 176 21.00 -7.22 -4.74
CA ASP A 176 19.79 -6.40 -4.84
C ASP A 176 19.86 -5.46 -6.06
N ASN A 177 19.59 -6.03 -7.23
CA ASN A 177 19.63 -5.32 -8.50
C ASN A 177 18.52 -5.83 -9.44
N ASP A 178 18.41 -5.22 -10.63
CA ASP A 178 17.34 -5.54 -11.58
C ASP A 178 17.42 -6.99 -12.11
N PHE A 179 18.59 -7.62 -12.08
CA PHE A 179 18.77 -8.99 -12.57
C PHE A 179 17.94 -9.99 -11.77
N LEU A 180 17.80 -9.79 -10.46
CA LEU A 180 16.94 -10.59 -9.60
C LEU A 180 15.49 -10.59 -10.11
N ARG A 181 14.96 -9.41 -10.49
CA ARG A 181 13.62 -9.29 -11.08
C ARG A 181 13.52 -9.94 -12.44
N GLN A 182 14.56 -9.78 -13.27
CA GLN A 182 14.59 -10.37 -14.61
C GLN A 182 14.54 -11.90 -14.55
N ARG A 183 15.27 -12.54 -13.62
CA ARG A 183 15.19 -14.01 -13.42
C ARG A 183 13.79 -14.45 -13.00
N LEU A 184 13.17 -13.76 -12.04
CA LEU A 184 11.79 -14.05 -11.63
C LEU A 184 10.79 -13.86 -12.78
N ALA A 185 10.95 -12.81 -13.57
CA ALA A 185 10.10 -12.54 -14.73
C ALA A 185 10.32 -13.58 -15.84
N LEU A 186 11.55 -14.02 -16.08
CA LEU A 186 11.87 -15.03 -17.08
C LEU A 186 11.20 -16.37 -16.76
N TYR A 187 11.17 -16.80 -15.50
CA TYR A 187 10.34 -17.94 -15.08
C TYR A 187 8.88 -17.71 -15.48
N LYS A 188 8.31 -16.58 -15.05
CA LYS A 188 6.87 -16.29 -15.21
C LYS A 188 6.43 -16.13 -16.66
N LEU A 189 7.33 -15.67 -17.52
CA LEU A 189 7.07 -15.46 -18.95
C LEU A 189 7.35 -16.73 -19.77
N SER A 190 8.35 -17.54 -19.40
CA SER A 190 8.62 -18.82 -20.09
C SER A 190 7.59 -19.91 -19.72
N ASP A 191 7.00 -19.84 -18.52
CA ASP A 191 5.85 -20.66 -18.15
C ASP A 191 4.54 -20.07 -18.70
N LEU A 192 4.18 -20.46 -19.93
CA LEU A 192 2.96 -19.98 -20.58
C LEU A 192 1.69 -20.31 -19.78
N ASN A 193 1.66 -21.42 -19.03
CA ASN A 193 0.53 -21.75 -18.15
C ASN A 193 0.40 -20.74 -17.02
N PHE A 194 1.52 -20.29 -16.46
CA PHE A 194 1.54 -19.22 -15.47
C PHE A 194 1.08 -17.90 -16.08
N PHE A 195 1.60 -17.52 -17.25
CA PHE A 195 1.22 -16.27 -17.90
C PHE A 195 -0.28 -16.24 -18.23
N GLU A 196 -0.82 -17.33 -18.78
CA GLU A 196 -2.26 -17.48 -19.01
C GLU A 196 -3.07 -17.42 -17.72
N ALA A 197 -2.57 -17.98 -16.61
CA ALA A 197 -3.28 -17.93 -15.32
C ALA A 197 -3.44 -16.50 -14.76
N LEU A 198 -2.67 -15.50 -15.25
CA LEU A 198 -2.87 -14.08 -14.92
C LEU A 198 -4.08 -13.45 -15.64
N LEU A 199 -4.53 -14.05 -16.75
CA LEU A 199 -5.51 -13.44 -17.64
C LEU A 199 -6.94 -13.49 -17.10
N PRO A 200 -7.47 -14.61 -16.57
CA PRO A 200 -8.84 -14.66 -16.07
C PRO A 200 -9.17 -13.59 -15.02
N PRO A 201 -8.41 -13.40 -13.94
CA PRO A 201 -8.74 -12.36 -12.96
C PRO A 201 -8.59 -10.94 -13.52
N PHE A 202 -7.64 -10.72 -14.43
CA PHE A 202 -7.46 -9.42 -15.06
C PHE A 202 -8.59 -9.09 -16.04
N LYS A 203 -8.98 -10.06 -16.87
CA LYS A 203 -10.11 -9.94 -17.80
C LYS A 203 -11.42 -9.70 -17.05
N ALA A 204 -11.68 -10.47 -16.00
CA ALA A 204 -12.87 -10.28 -15.16
C ALA A 204 -12.94 -8.86 -14.58
N TYR A 205 -11.81 -8.33 -14.11
CA TYR A 205 -11.74 -6.93 -13.68
C TYR A 205 -12.05 -5.95 -14.83
N LEU A 206 -11.45 -6.14 -16.00
CA LEU A 206 -11.68 -5.27 -17.16
C LEU A 206 -13.13 -5.32 -17.64
N GLU A 207 -13.75 -6.49 -17.64
CA GLU A 207 -15.17 -6.70 -17.97
C GLU A 207 -16.09 -5.95 -17.01
N GLU A 208 -15.88 -6.14 -15.70
CA GLU A 208 -16.65 -5.43 -14.68
C GLU A 208 -16.44 -3.91 -14.78
N PHE A 209 -15.19 -3.46 -14.87
CA PHE A 209 -14.86 -2.05 -14.98
C PHE A 209 -15.47 -1.42 -16.24
N THR A 210 -15.42 -2.11 -17.38
CA THR A 210 -16.01 -1.65 -18.65
C THR A 210 -17.50 -1.35 -18.54
N GLN A 211 -18.23 -2.08 -17.69
CA GLN A 211 -19.66 -1.82 -17.45
C GLN A 211 -19.91 -0.56 -16.61
N GLN A 212 -18.90 -0.13 -15.84
CA GLN A 212 -19.02 0.93 -14.84
C GLN A 212 -18.15 2.16 -15.16
N ASP A 213 -17.34 2.14 -16.22
CA ASP A 213 -16.29 3.13 -16.49
C ASP A 213 -16.81 4.57 -16.58
N HIS A 214 -18.00 4.78 -17.13
CA HIS A 214 -18.69 6.07 -17.21
C HIS A 214 -19.01 6.73 -15.84
N HIS A 215 -18.88 6.00 -14.73
CA HIS A 215 -18.98 6.53 -13.37
C HIS A 215 -17.65 7.04 -12.79
N TYR A 216 -16.54 6.83 -13.49
CA TYR A 216 -15.20 7.16 -13.00
C TYR A 216 -14.50 8.15 -13.92
N TYR A 217 -13.75 9.08 -13.35
CA TYR A 217 -12.69 9.79 -14.06
C TYR A 217 -11.52 8.84 -14.29
N LEU A 218 -11.26 8.53 -15.55
CA LEU A 218 -10.22 7.58 -15.93
C LEU A 218 -8.89 8.30 -16.19
N MET A 219 -7.87 7.94 -15.40
CA MET A 219 -6.47 8.29 -15.68
C MET A 219 -5.78 7.13 -16.39
N ARG A 220 -5.27 7.38 -17.60
CA ARG A 220 -4.31 6.48 -18.25
C ARG A 220 -2.92 6.74 -17.69
N TRP A 221 -2.22 5.68 -17.28
CA TRP A 221 -0.89 5.78 -16.69
C TRP A 221 0.09 6.46 -17.66
N GLU A 222 -0.02 6.15 -18.94
CA GLU A 222 0.79 6.73 -20.03
C GLU A 222 0.62 8.25 -20.12
N ASP A 223 -0.62 8.77 -19.99
CA ASP A 223 -0.86 10.23 -20.01
C ASP A 223 -0.22 10.94 -18.82
N LEU A 224 -0.18 10.28 -17.65
CA LEU A 224 0.48 10.85 -16.48
C LEU A 224 2.00 10.86 -16.64
N ILE A 225 2.59 9.87 -17.34
CA ILE A 225 4.03 9.85 -17.58
C ILE A 225 4.44 10.84 -18.69
N ASP A 226 3.71 10.85 -19.81
CA ASP A 226 4.08 11.67 -20.98
C ASP A 226 3.66 13.13 -20.85
N SER A 227 2.59 13.41 -20.09
CA SER A 227 2.01 14.74 -19.93
C SER A 227 1.56 15.02 -18.50
N PRO A 228 2.46 14.88 -17.50
CA PRO A 228 2.11 14.87 -16.08
C PRO A 228 1.34 16.09 -15.63
N VAL A 229 1.81 17.29 -16.02
CA VAL A 229 1.18 18.56 -15.63
C VAL A 229 -0.26 18.64 -16.13
N LYS A 230 -0.50 18.31 -17.41
CA LYS A 230 -1.85 18.33 -17.99
C LYS A 230 -2.76 17.33 -17.30
N THR A 231 -2.26 16.12 -17.04
CA THR A 231 -3.01 15.05 -16.40
C THR A 231 -3.36 15.39 -14.94
N ILE A 232 -2.41 15.95 -14.18
CA ILE A 232 -2.64 16.40 -12.79
C ILE A 232 -3.68 17.52 -12.75
N LEU A 233 -3.61 18.49 -13.67
CA LEU A 233 -4.61 19.56 -13.76
C LEU A 233 -6.02 19.00 -14.06
N GLY A 234 -6.12 17.99 -14.94
CA GLY A 234 -7.38 17.32 -15.21
C GLY A 234 -7.95 16.58 -13.99
N ILE A 235 -7.10 15.92 -13.20
CA ILE A 235 -7.49 15.29 -11.93
C ILE A 235 -7.94 16.34 -10.93
N ALA A 236 -7.23 17.47 -10.83
CA ALA A 236 -7.57 18.56 -9.93
C ALA A 236 -8.91 19.23 -10.28
N ASP A 237 -9.19 19.44 -11.56
CA ASP A 237 -10.47 19.96 -12.05
C ASP A 237 -11.63 19.02 -11.70
N GLU A 238 -11.46 17.70 -11.88
CA GLU A 238 -12.48 16.71 -11.50
C GLU A 238 -12.73 16.72 -9.98
N LEU A 239 -11.68 16.80 -9.18
CA LEU A 239 -11.77 16.98 -7.72
C LEU A 239 -12.46 18.30 -7.31
N GLY A 240 -12.61 19.24 -8.24
CA GLY A 240 -13.09 20.60 -7.95
C GLY A 240 -12.09 21.43 -7.13
N CYS A 241 -10.79 21.08 -7.18
CA CYS A 241 -9.74 21.81 -6.49
C CYS A 241 -8.93 22.66 -7.48
N GLY A 242 -8.83 23.97 -7.20
CA GLY A 242 -8.04 24.88 -8.04
C GLY A 242 -6.55 24.58 -7.93
N THR A 243 -5.94 24.13 -9.03
CA THR A 243 -4.49 23.88 -9.12
C THR A 243 -3.90 24.65 -10.29
N SER A 244 -2.78 25.34 -10.06
CA SER A 244 -2.04 26.06 -11.09
C SER A 244 -0.97 25.17 -11.75
N VAL A 245 -0.52 25.53 -12.95
CA VAL A 245 0.57 24.82 -13.66
C VAL A 245 1.83 24.68 -12.79
N PRO A 246 2.35 25.71 -12.10
CA PRO A 246 3.51 25.56 -11.22
C PRO A 246 3.28 24.60 -10.05
N GLN A 247 2.07 24.57 -9.48
CA GLN A 247 1.74 23.62 -8.41
C GLN A 247 1.71 22.19 -8.92
N ALA A 248 1.10 21.94 -10.09
CA ALA A 248 1.10 20.63 -10.73
C ALA A 248 2.52 20.15 -11.08
N GLN A 249 3.39 21.05 -11.55
CA GLN A 249 4.82 20.76 -11.78
C GLN A 249 5.54 20.37 -10.49
N ALA A 250 5.34 21.15 -9.43
CA ALA A 250 5.95 20.88 -8.13
C ALA A 250 5.45 19.57 -7.51
N LEU A 251 4.16 19.26 -7.67
CA LEU A 251 3.58 17.98 -7.25
C LEU A 251 4.22 16.83 -8.01
N TRP A 252 4.29 16.92 -9.35
CA TRP A 252 4.91 15.86 -10.16
C TRP A 252 6.36 15.61 -9.79
N ALA A 253 7.15 16.68 -9.58
CA ALA A 253 8.56 16.56 -9.21
C ALA A 253 8.79 15.75 -7.91
N LYS A 254 7.80 15.70 -7.00
CA LYS A 254 7.87 14.85 -5.79
C LYS A 254 7.57 13.38 -6.06
N LEU A 255 6.76 13.09 -7.07
CA LEU A 255 6.20 11.76 -7.33
C LEU A 255 6.89 11.02 -8.50
N ASP A 256 7.59 11.77 -9.34
CA ASP A 256 8.23 11.26 -10.55
C ASP A 256 9.32 10.23 -10.22
N HIS A 257 9.12 8.99 -10.64
CA HIS A 257 10.05 7.88 -10.48
C HIS A 257 10.62 7.71 -9.05
N VAL A 258 9.82 8.00 -8.02
CA VAL A 258 10.16 7.72 -6.62
C VAL A 258 9.42 6.49 -6.08
N ASN A 259 9.96 5.88 -5.02
CA ASN A 259 9.30 4.76 -4.38
C ASN A 259 8.21 5.24 -3.41
N LEU A 260 6.94 5.10 -3.82
CA LEU A 260 5.77 5.59 -3.09
C LEU A 260 5.27 4.67 -1.97
N THR A 261 5.98 3.58 -1.67
CA THR A 261 5.47 2.52 -0.77
C THR A 261 6.38 2.29 0.43
N GLY A 262 6.42 3.24 1.37
CA GLY A 262 6.98 3.10 2.72
C GLY A 262 8.05 2.02 2.94
N ALA A 263 7.67 0.94 3.65
CA ALA A 263 8.55 -0.19 4.00
C ALA A 263 8.77 -1.20 2.86
N HIS A 264 8.07 -1.05 1.73
CA HIS A 264 8.31 -1.82 0.52
C HIS A 264 9.30 -1.06 -0.37
N LYS A 265 10.60 -1.35 -0.24
CA LYS A 265 11.68 -0.66 -0.96
C LYS A 265 11.80 -1.05 -2.43
N HIS A 266 11.25 -2.19 -2.81
CA HIS A 266 11.31 -2.76 -4.15
C HIS A 266 10.01 -2.59 -4.95
N ASN A 267 9.18 -1.58 -4.70
CA ASN A 267 7.99 -1.38 -5.54
C ASN A 267 8.35 -0.65 -6.83
N LEU A 268 9.22 0.36 -6.74
CA LEU A 268 9.83 1.01 -7.89
C LEU A 268 10.91 0.11 -8.50
N ARG A 269 10.88 -0.05 -9.82
CA ARG A 269 11.93 -0.69 -10.61
C ARG A 269 12.77 0.42 -11.24
N ARG A 270 13.99 0.65 -10.72
CA ARG A 270 14.85 1.78 -11.14
C ARG A 270 15.21 1.68 -12.62
N GLY A 271 15.11 2.78 -13.36
CA GLY A 271 15.34 2.81 -14.81
C GLY A 271 14.17 2.25 -15.63
N HIS A 272 13.02 2.00 -15.00
CA HIS A 272 11.77 1.58 -15.64
C HIS A 272 10.65 2.55 -15.26
N GLY A 273 9.45 2.34 -15.81
CA GLY A 273 8.38 3.35 -15.76
C GLY A 273 8.22 4.09 -17.09
N ILE A 274 8.71 3.51 -18.17
CA ILE A 274 8.73 4.09 -19.51
C ILE A 274 7.48 3.65 -20.27
N VAL A 275 6.84 4.61 -20.96
CA VAL A 275 5.71 4.33 -21.86
C VAL A 275 6.16 3.39 -22.97
N GLU A 276 5.32 2.39 -23.29
CA GLU A 276 5.64 1.29 -24.21
C GLU A 276 6.82 0.39 -23.83
N GLY A 277 7.54 0.62 -22.73
CA GLY A 277 8.71 -0.20 -22.34
C GLY A 277 8.41 -1.68 -22.09
N TRP A 278 7.15 -2.09 -22.10
CA TRP A 278 6.75 -3.51 -22.06
C TRP A 278 7.12 -4.27 -23.34
N LYS A 279 7.26 -3.55 -24.48
CA LYS A 279 7.63 -4.12 -25.78
C LYS A 279 9.01 -4.77 -25.78
N ASP A 280 9.86 -4.43 -24.81
CA ASP A 280 11.22 -4.96 -24.67
C ASP A 280 11.29 -6.27 -23.87
N TRP A 281 10.18 -6.73 -23.29
CA TRP A 281 10.19 -7.83 -22.30
C TRP A 281 9.28 -9.01 -22.63
N ILE A 282 8.37 -8.89 -23.59
CA ILE A 282 7.46 -9.98 -24.01
C ILE A 282 7.68 -10.31 -25.49
N THR A 283 7.29 -11.51 -25.92
CA THR A 283 7.42 -11.95 -27.32
C THR A 283 6.07 -11.93 -28.05
N ASN A 284 6.08 -12.18 -29.35
CA ASN A 284 4.85 -12.30 -30.15
C ASN A 284 3.92 -13.39 -29.62
N THR A 285 4.47 -14.51 -29.11
CA THR A 285 3.67 -15.56 -28.44
C THR A 285 2.81 -15.02 -27.31
N HIS A 286 3.33 -14.09 -26.52
CA HIS A 286 2.55 -13.49 -25.43
C HIS A 286 1.45 -12.57 -25.96
N LEU A 287 1.73 -11.79 -27.00
CA LEU A 287 0.74 -10.94 -27.65
C LEU A 287 -0.38 -11.77 -28.28
N ASP A 288 -0.04 -12.92 -28.88
CA ASP A 288 -1.01 -13.88 -29.42
C ASP A 288 -1.95 -14.38 -28.32
N ILE A 289 -1.39 -14.84 -27.20
CA ILE A 289 -2.18 -15.27 -26.03
C ILE A 289 -3.12 -14.15 -25.55
N LEU A 290 -2.65 -12.90 -25.47
CA LEU A 290 -3.49 -11.76 -25.07
C LEU A 290 -4.65 -11.52 -26.04
N ARG A 291 -4.39 -11.62 -27.35
CA ARG A 291 -5.42 -11.46 -28.39
C ARG A 291 -6.43 -12.60 -28.35
N ASP A 292 -5.97 -13.84 -28.21
CA ASP A 292 -6.82 -15.03 -28.11
C ASP A 292 -7.76 -14.98 -26.89
N HIS A 293 -7.31 -14.36 -25.79
CA HIS A 293 -8.14 -14.13 -24.61
C HIS A 293 -9.04 -12.89 -24.71
N GLY A 294 -8.98 -12.14 -25.82
CA GLY A 294 -9.78 -10.94 -26.06
C GLY A 294 -9.31 -9.69 -25.31
N ILE A 295 -8.07 -9.68 -24.79
CA ILE A 295 -7.55 -8.54 -24.02
C ILE A 295 -7.35 -7.30 -24.91
N GLU A 296 -7.02 -7.50 -26.19
CA GLU A 296 -6.86 -6.41 -27.18
C GLU A 296 -8.11 -5.53 -27.29
N THR A 297 -9.30 -6.09 -27.16
CA THR A 297 -10.56 -5.34 -27.24
C THR A 297 -10.61 -4.21 -26.20
N TYR A 298 -10.08 -4.43 -25.00
CA TYR A 298 -9.99 -3.39 -23.96
C TYR A 298 -8.88 -2.38 -24.25
N ALA A 299 -7.75 -2.82 -24.83
CA ALA A 299 -6.69 -1.90 -25.25
C ALA A 299 -7.21 -0.88 -26.27
N VAL A 300 -7.92 -1.37 -27.29
CA VAL A 300 -8.57 -0.53 -28.30
C VAL A 300 -9.62 0.39 -27.67
N ARG A 301 -10.51 -0.15 -26.82
CA ARG A 301 -11.56 0.63 -26.14
C ARG A 301 -10.99 1.82 -25.36
N TYR A 302 -9.89 1.62 -24.64
CA TYR A 302 -9.28 2.66 -23.81
C TYR A 302 -8.22 3.50 -24.54
N GLY A 303 -8.21 3.45 -25.89
CA GLY A 303 -7.42 4.35 -26.72
C GLY A 303 -5.93 4.02 -26.80
N TYR A 304 -5.56 2.77 -26.51
CA TYR A 304 -4.18 2.28 -26.68
C TYR A 304 -3.91 1.74 -28.09
N GLY A 305 -4.96 1.46 -28.86
CA GLY A 305 -4.86 0.86 -30.19
C GLY A 305 -4.71 -0.66 -30.16
N PRO A 306 -4.56 -1.30 -31.33
CA PRO A 306 -4.36 -2.74 -31.44
C PRO A 306 -2.95 -3.15 -30.96
N MET A 307 -2.82 -4.40 -30.53
CA MET A 307 -1.55 -5.01 -30.12
C MET A 307 -0.80 -5.49 -31.36
N SER A 308 -0.10 -4.57 -32.02
CA SER A 308 0.72 -4.89 -33.20
C SER A 308 1.83 -5.90 -32.88
N PRO A 309 2.12 -6.83 -33.81
CA PRO A 309 3.28 -7.72 -33.68
C PRO A 309 4.59 -6.93 -33.50
N LEU A 310 5.48 -7.48 -32.69
CA LEU A 310 6.83 -6.99 -32.48
C LEU A 310 7.74 -7.50 -33.60
N ASP A 311 8.72 -6.69 -34.00
CA ASP A 311 9.76 -7.09 -34.93
C ASP A 311 10.74 -8.06 -34.24
N GLU A 312 10.69 -9.33 -34.62
CA GLU A 312 11.53 -10.39 -34.05
C GLU A 312 13.02 -10.16 -34.30
N SER A 313 13.38 -9.46 -35.38
CA SER A 313 14.77 -9.11 -35.66
C SER A 313 15.31 -8.06 -34.69
N ALA A 314 14.42 -7.32 -34.02
CA ALA A 314 14.74 -6.30 -33.03
C ALA A 314 14.57 -6.78 -31.57
N TYR A 315 14.33 -8.07 -31.34
CA TYR A 315 14.21 -8.61 -29.99
C TYR A 315 15.45 -8.31 -29.14
N THR A 316 15.21 -7.84 -27.92
CA THR A 316 16.26 -7.62 -26.92
C THR A 316 16.91 -8.95 -26.51
N PRO A 317 18.10 -8.93 -25.88
CA PRO A 317 18.72 -10.15 -25.36
C PRO A 317 17.81 -10.93 -24.40
N PHE A 318 16.98 -10.23 -23.62
CA PHE A 318 15.99 -10.87 -22.76
C PHE A 318 14.92 -11.61 -23.57
N GLN A 319 14.34 -10.97 -24.59
CA GLN A 319 13.33 -11.56 -25.47
C GLN A 319 13.88 -12.74 -26.27
N GLN A 320 15.11 -12.66 -26.77
CA GLN A 320 15.76 -13.76 -27.48
C GLN A 320 15.89 -15.00 -26.59
N MET A 321 16.32 -14.81 -25.33
CA MET A 321 16.41 -15.89 -24.36
C MET A 321 15.02 -16.45 -23.99
N LEU A 322 14.03 -15.59 -23.77
CA LEU A 322 12.65 -15.99 -23.48
C LEU A 322 12.03 -16.79 -24.64
N GLU A 323 12.18 -16.32 -25.86
CA GLU A 323 11.68 -16.97 -27.07
C GLU A 323 12.32 -18.34 -27.30
N ASP A 324 13.62 -18.48 -27.00
CA ASP A 324 14.33 -19.75 -27.05
C ASP A 324 13.74 -20.78 -26.07
N TYR A 325 13.45 -20.39 -24.83
CA TYR A 325 12.74 -21.26 -23.87
C TYR A 325 11.35 -21.68 -24.38
N ILE A 326 10.57 -20.72 -24.87
CA ILE A 326 9.22 -20.97 -25.40
C ILE A 326 9.26 -21.94 -26.58
N ARG A 327 10.17 -21.73 -27.53
CA ARG A 327 10.33 -22.58 -28.71
C ARG A 327 10.73 -24.00 -28.36
N ARG A 328 11.53 -24.20 -27.31
CA ARG A 328 11.88 -25.53 -26.79
C ARG A 328 10.78 -26.16 -25.95
N GLY A 329 9.73 -25.43 -25.59
CA GLY A 329 8.71 -25.88 -24.64
C GLY A 329 9.24 -26.03 -23.21
N GLU A 330 10.26 -25.25 -22.85
CA GLU A 330 10.94 -25.30 -21.57
C GLU A 330 10.57 -24.11 -20.68
N VAL A 331 10.55 -24.33 -19.37
CA VAL A 331 10.38 -23.27 -18.37
C VAL A 331 11.72 -22.96 -17.73
N PHE A 332 12.08 -21.68 -17.66
CA PHE A 332 13.26 -21.23 -16.94
C PHE A 332 13.12 -21.50 -15.44
N ARG A 333 13.95 -22.37 -14.87
CA ARG A 333 13.91 -22.74 -13.44
C ARG A 333 15.12 -22.29 -12.63
N ASP A 334 16.13 -21.72 -13.27
CA ASP A 334 17.32 -21.21 -12.59
C ASP A 334 17.09 -19.79 -12.04
N TYR A 335 16.15 -19.64 -11.11
CA TYR A 335 15.87 -18.36 -10.45
C TYR A 335 16.69 -18.12 -9.18
N GLY A 336 17.43 -19.12 -8.70
CA GLY A 336 18.37 -18.99 -7.57
C GLY A 336 17.72 -19.28 -6.23
N ASP A 337 17.33 -18.23 -5.51
CA ASP A 337 16.77 -18.34 -4.15
C ASP A 337 15.31 -18.82 -4.19
N GLU A 338 15.07 -20.04 -3.67
CA GLU A 338 13.76 -20.68 -3.64
C GLU A 338 12.75 -19.95 -2.74
N ASP A 339 13.18 -19.40 -1.60
CA ASP A 339 12.29 -18.67 -0.68
C ASP A 339 11.83 -17.37 -1.32
N LEU A 340 12.77 -16.62 -1.89
CA LEU A 340 12.47 -15.40 -2.62
C LEU A 340 11.52 -15.67 -3.79
N PHE A 341 11.79 -16.72 -4.57
CA PHE A 341 10.91 -17.14 -5.65
C PHE A 341 9.52 -17.48 -5.12
N GLY A 342 9.42 -18.29 -4.06
CA GLY A 342 8.15 -18.65 -3.42
C GLY A 342 7.36 -17.44 -2.97
N PHE A 343 7.99 -16.51 -2.24
CA PHE A 343 7.35 -15.27 -1.78
C PHE A 343 6.89 -14.38 -2.93
N ALA A 344 7.65 -14.31 -4.03
CA ALA A 344 7.29 -13.53 -5.21
C ALA A 344 6.18 -14.21 -6.05
N PHE A 345 6.21 -15.54 -6.15
CA PHE A 345 5.29 -16.35 -6.92
C PHE A 345 3.91 -16.38 -6.27
N ASN A 346 3.86 -16.73 -4.98
CA ASN A 346 2.63 -17.00 -4.25
C ASN A 346 1.68 -15.80 -4.24
N LYS A 347 2.15 -14.58 -4.52
CA LYS A 347 1.32 -13.37 -4.55
C LYS A 347 0.93 -12.85 -5.92
N SER A 348 1.24 -13.60 -6.96
CA SER A 348 0.73 -13.30 -8.28
C SER A 348 -0.80 -13.41 -8.25
N ASN A 349 -1.52 -12.48 -8.87
CA ASN A 349 -2.99 -12.57 -8.98
C ASN A 349 -3.32 -13.57 -10.08
N ILE A 350 -3.24 -14.85 -9.75
CA ILE A 350 -3.47 -15.98 -10.65
C ILE A 350 -4.67 -16.79 -10.18
N ASP A 351 -5.22 -17.61 -11.06
CA ASP A 351 -6.14 -18.68 -10.66
C ASP A 351 -5.40 -19.74 -9.85
N PHE A 352 -5.62 -19.74 -8.52
CA PHE A 352 -4.95 -20.64 -7.59
C PHE A 352 -5.45 -22.08 -7.65
N SER A 353 -6.58 -22.36 -8.30
CA SER A 353 -7.12 -23.73 -8.38
C SER A 353 -6.15 -24.71 -9.06
N ARG A 354 -5.19 -24.18 -9.82
CA ARG A 354 -4.13 -24.92 -10.51
C ARG A 354 -2.88 -25.17 -9.67
N PHE A 355 -2.82 -24.61 -8.46
CA PHE A 355 -1.64 -24.64 -7.59
C PHE A 355 -2.03 -25.22 -6.22
N GLY A 356 -1.29 -26.22 -5.72
CA GLY A 356 -1.63 -27.01 -4.54
C GLY A 356 -1.55 -26.28 -3.19
N PHE A 357 -2.12 -25.08 -3.09
CA PHE A 357 -2.20 -24.32 -1.85
C PHE A 357 -3.24 -24.90 -0.90
N ARG A 358 -2.92 -24.94 0.40
CA ARG A 358 -3.92 -25.21 1.44
C ARG A 358 -4.76 -23.97 1.68
N GLN A 359 -6.06 -24.15 1.85
CA GLN A 359 -7.01 -23.09 2.17
C GLN A 359 -7.76 -23.47 3.45
N TYR A 360 -8.09 -22.48 4.28
CA TYR A 360 -8.85 -22.70 5.50
C TYR A 360 -10.09 -21.81 5.48
N PRO A 361 -11.25 -22.33 5.90
CA PRO A 361 -12.52 -21.61 5.79
C PRO A 361 -12.53 -20.34 6.64
N TRP A 362 -13.52 -19.49 6.34
CA TRP A 362 -13.82 -18.32 7.16
C TRP A 362 -14.18 -18.71 8.59
N ARG A 363 -13.58 -17.96 9.52
CA ARG A 363 -14.05 -17.83 10.91
C ARG A 363 -14.91 -16.56 11.01
N THR A 364 -15.06 -16.01 12.20
CA THR A 364 -15.86 -14.81 12.41
C THR A 364 -15.14 -13.56 11.90
N HIS A 365 -13.82 -13.45 12.14
CA HIS A 365 -13.04 -12.27 11.78
C HIS A 365 -11.90 -12.53 10.79
N THR A 366 -11.47 -13.78 10.65
CA THR A 366 -10.29 -14.13 9.85
C THR A 366 -10.52 -15.34 8.94
N ALA A 367 -9.63 -15.48 7.96
CA ALA A 367 -9.50 -16.67 7.12
C ALA A 367 -8.05 -16.81 6.63
N ILE A 368 -7.60 -18.03 6.35
CA ILE A 368 -6.36 -18.25 5.62
C ILE A 368 -6.72 -18.54 4.16
N GLU A 369 -6.52 -17.54 3.30
CA GLU A 369 -6.86 -17.61 1.87
C GLU A 369 -6.05 -18.68 1.16
N ARG A 370 -4.76 -18.78 1.53
CA ARG A 370 -3.82 -19.74 0.98
C ARG A 370 -2.62 -19.91 1.89
N SER A 371 -2.04 -21.10 1.90
CA SER A 371 -0.81 -21.40 2.61
C SER A 371 0.06 -22.38 1.82
N SER A 372 1.32 -22.01 1.64
CA SER A 372 2.44 -22.89 1.29
C SER A 372 3.28 -23.26 2.51
N CYS A 373 3.00 -22.67 3.68
CA CYS A 373 3.79 -22.81 4.89
C CYS A 373 3.77 -24.22 5.45
N ARG A 374 4.92 -24.90 5.50
CA ARG A 374 5.04 -26.34 5.84
C ARG A 374 4.57 -26.68 7.25
N ASP A 375 4.74 -25.77 8.21
CA ASP A 375 4.26 -25.94 9.59
C ASP A 375 2.80 -25.50 9.72
N GLU A 376 1.89 -26.47 9.62
CA GLU A 376 0.45 -26.22 9.77
C GLU A 376 0.07 -25.73 11.18
N SER A 377 0.77 -26.24 12.20
CA SER A 377 0.48 -25.88 13.59
C SER A 377 0.79 -24.39 13.84
N LEU A 378 1.82 -23.85 13.18
CA LEU A 378 2.14 -22.42 13.22
C LEU A 378 1.05 -21.59 12.55
N VAL A 379 0.60 -22.00 11.36
CA VAL A 379 -0.47 -21.30 10.62
C VAL A 379 -1.75 -21.22 11.46
N MET A 380 -2.11 -22.32 12.12
CA MET A 380 -3.31 -22.36 12.96
C MET A 380 -3.16 -21.53 14.24
N GLU A 381 -2.01 -21.57 14.92
CA GLU A 381 -1.77 -20.71 16.09
C GLU A 381 -1.82 -19.22 15.73
N VAL A 382 -1.24 -18.84 14.59
CA VAL A 382 -1.35 -17.46 14.07
C VAL A 382 -2.80 -17.10 13.76
N SER A 383 -3.57 -18.02 13.15
CA SER A 383 -4.99 -17.79 12.88
C SER A 383 -5.81 -17.62 14.16
N ASP A 384 -5.54 -18.40 15.21
CA ASP A 384 -6.24 -18.30 16.50
C ASP A 384 -5.99 -16.95 17.16
N VAL A 385 -4.73 -16.55 17.25
CA VAL A 385 -4.35 -15.27 17.87
C VAL A 385 -4.88 -14.08 17.06
N ALA A 386 -4.84 -14.15 15.73
CA ALA A 386 -5.40 -13.11 14.88
C ALA A 386 -6.93 -13.02 15.00
N GLU A 387 -7.63 -14.16 15.07
CA GLU A 387 -9.08 -14.20 15.25
C GLU A 387 -9.51 -13.49 16.53
N GLU A 388 -8.88 -13.84 17.66
CA GLU A 388 -9.16 -13.23 18.95
C GLU A 388 -8.87 -11.72 18.94
N ALA A 389 -7.68 -11.33 18.49
CA ALA A 389 -7.27 -9.93 18.46
C ALA A 389 -8.14 -9.08 17.53
N CYS A 390 -8.53 -9.61 16.36
CA CYS A 390 -9.48 -8.93 15.47
C CYS A 390 -10.86 -8.80 16.12
N GLY A 391 -11.32 -9.79 16.89
CA GLY A 391 -12.59 -9.71 17.61
C GLY A 391 -12.61 -8.59 18.65
N ILE A 392 -11.57 -8.50 19.48
CA ILE A 392 -11.44 -7.43 20.47
C ILE A 392 -11.37 -6.06 19.79
N PHE A 393 -10.60 -5.94 18.69
CA PHE A 393 -10.53 -4.69 17.93
C PHE A 393 -11.89 -4.30 17.34
N ASN A 394 -12.63 -5.27 16.78
CA ASN A 394 -13.93 -5.00 16.16
C ASN A 394 -14.97 -4.57 17.19
N GLU A 395 -14.95 -5.12 18.41
CA GLU A 395 -15.79 -4.66 19.52
C GLU A 395 -15.50 -3.19 19.87
N ALA A 396 -14.23 -2.81 19.95
CA ALA A 396 -13.82 -1.42 20.16
C ALA A 396 -14.22 -0.50 19.00
N ALA A 397 -14.07 -0.97 17.76
CA ALA A 397 -14.46 -0.24 16.56
C ALA A 397 -15.97 0.01 16.52
N SER A 398 -16.80 -0.94 16.97
CA SER A 398 -18.26 -0.73 17.08
C SER A 398 -18.62 0.41 18.04
N ILE A 399 -17.97 0.49 19.20
CA ILE A 399 -18.17 1.61 20.15
C ILE A 399 -17.78 2.95 19.50
N TRP A 400 -16.66 2.97 18.77
CA TRP A 400 -16.24 4.17 18.04
C TRP A 400 -17.25 4.56 16.94
N ILE A 401 -17.77 3.59 16.17
CA ILE A 401 -18.77 3.83 15.12
C ILE A 401 -20.05 4.42 15.70
N ASP A 402 -20.53 3.89 16.82
CA ASP A 402 -21.73 4.40 17.48
C ASP A 402 -21.50 5.85 17.97
N ALA A 403 -20.35 6.14 18.56
CA ALA A 403 -19.97 7.50 18.94
C ALA A 403 -19.91 8.46 17.73
N VAL A 404 -19.38 8.01 16.59
CA VAL A 404 -19.40 8.80 15.34
C VAL A 404 -20.81 9.09 14.86
N HIS A 405 -21.73 8.12 14.93
CA HIS A 405 -23.12 8.31 14.50
C HIS A 405 -23.88 9.29 15.40
N ASN A 406 -23.56 9.32 16.69
CA ASN A 406 -24.17 10.21 17.66
C ASN A 406 -23.44 11.57 17.80
N ASP A 407 -22.32 11.77 17.10
CA ASP A 407 -21.40 12.92 17.22
C ASP A 407 -20.73 13.07 18.62
N ASP A 408 -20.69 11.97 19.37
CA ASP A 408 -20.17 11.85 20.75
C ASP A 408 -18.70 11.37 20.78
N LEU A 409 -17.86 11.87 19.87
CA LEU A 409 -16.41 11.61 19.91
C LEU A 409 -15.76 12.47 21.01
N ASP A 410 -15.84 12.02 22.26
CA ASP A 410 -15.34 12.71 23.44
C ASP A 410 -14.58 11.76 24.39
N SER A 411 -14.31 12.20 25.63
CA SER A 411 -13.65 11.37 26.63
C SER A 411 -14.49 10.18 27.09
N ALA A 412 -15.82 10.26 27.08
CA ALA A 412 -16.70 9.17 27.51
C ALA A 412 -16.63 7.99 26.53
N MET A 413 -16.48 8.27 25.23
CA MET A 413 -16.16 7.24 24.23
C MET A 413 -14.83 6.55 24.53
N ILE A 414 -13.79 7.30 24.89
CA ILE A 414 -12.46 6.74 25.22
C ILE A 414 -12.56 5.84 26.47
N ASP A 415 -13.27 6.30 27.51
CA ASP A 415 -13.51 5.53 28.74
C ASP A 415 -14.28 4.23 28.46
N SER A 416 -15.15 4.23 27.44
CA SER A 416 -15.91 3.05 27.01
C SER A 416 -15.06 2.06 26.21
N ILE A 417 -14.16 2.55 25.35
CA ILE A 417 -13.27 1.68 24.53
C ILE A 417 -12.13 1.08 25.38
N THR A 418 -11.61 1.83 26.36
CA THR A 418 -10.40 1.45 27.11
C THR A 418 -10.47 0.06 27.75
N PRO A 419 -11.55 -0.32 28.46
CA PRO A 419 -11.68 -1.67 29.03
C PRO A 419 -11.66 -2.77 27.97
N VAL A 420 -12.27 -2.53 26.81
CA VAL A 420 -12.32 -3.49 25.70
C VAL A 420 -10.92 -3.73 25.14
N VAL A 421 -10.21 -2.66 24.78
CA VAL A 421 -8.88 -2.76 24.17
C VAL A 421 -7.79 -3.13 25.15
N SER A 422 -7.98 -2.96 26.47
CA SER A 422 -7.01 -3.37 27.49
C SER A 422 -6.56 -4.84 27.33
N ARG A 423 -7.48 -5.70 26.85
CA ARG A 423 -7.21 -7.12 26.54
C ARG A 423 -6.19 -7.33 25.40
N LEU A 424 -5.93 -6.32 24.57
CA LEU A 424 -4.91 -6.37 23.53
C LEU A 424 -3.51 -6.02 24.03
N TYR A 425 -3.38 -5.34 25.17
CA TYR A 425 -2.10 -4.83 25.67
C TYR A 425 -1.52 -5.73 26.77
N ASP A 426 -0.20 -5.85 26.80
CA ASP A 426 0.50 -6.65 27.82
C ASP A 426 0.80 -5.87 29.10
N ASN A 427 0.75 -4.53 29.05
CA ASN A 427 1.08 -3.68 30.17
C ASN A 427 0.34 -2.33 30.14
N ASP A 428 0.25 -1.70 31.31
CA ASP A 428 -0.46 -0.44 31.52
C ASP A 428 0.18 0.74 30.78
N ALA A 429 1.49 0.72 30.51
CA ALA A 429 2.18 1.82 29.85
C ALA A 429 1.78 1.94 28.36
N GLU A 430 1.65 0.80 27.67
CA GLU A 430 1.17 0.78 26.29
C GLU A 430 -0.31 1.13 26.20
N LEU A 431 -1.13 0.66 27.15
CA LEU A 431 -2.53 1.07 27.26
C LEU A 431 -2.68 2.57 27.53
N ALA A 432 -1.83 3.15 28.40
CA ALA A 432 -1.81 4.59 28.64
C ALA A 432 -1.42 5.38 27.38
N SER A 433 -0.50 4.84 26.57
CA SER A 433 -0.12 5.43 25.27
C SER A 433 -1.30 5.43 24.29
N PHE A 434 -2.10 4.35 24.26
CA PHE A 434 -3.35 4.29 23.52
C PHE A 434 -4.33 5.39 23.95
N VAL A 435 -4.60 5.49 25.27
CA VAL A 435 -5.52 6.49 25.82
C VAL A 435 -5.05 7.89 25.44
N SER A 436 -3.76 8.19 25.63
CA SER A 436 -3.17 9.48 25.27
C SER A 436 -3.33 9.81 23.79
N ALA A 437 -3.09 8.86 22.89
CA ALA A 437 -3.24 9.07 21.45
C ALA A 437 -4.70 9.35 21.06
N MET A 438 -5.65 8.60 21.62
CA MET A 438 -7.08 8.82 21.40
C MET A 438 -7.55 10.17 21.94
N THR A 439 -7.12 10.55 23.14
CA THR A 439 -7.43 11.86 23.73
C THR A 439 -6.90 13.00 22.87
N ALA A 440 -5.64 12.91 22.40
CA ALA A 440 -5.05 13.90 21.51
C ALA A 440 -5.84 14.02 20.20
N ALA A 441 -6.22 12.89 19.59
CA ALA A 441 -6.98 12.86 18.34
C ALA A 441 -8.38 13.48 18.47
N VAL A 442 -9.07 13.20 19.59
CA VAL A 442 -10.39 13.77 19.89
C VAL A 442 -10.30 15.28 20.13
N ASN A 443 -9.29 15.74 20.86
CA ASN A 443 -9.11 17.16 21.21
C ASN A 443 -8.57 17.99 20.04
N ALA A 444 -7.75 17.41 19.16
CA ALA A 444 -7.20 18.11 18.00
C ALA A 444 -8.30 18.64 17.05
N GLY A 445 -9.46 17.96 17.00
CA GLY A 445 -10.63 18.41 16.24
C GLY A 445 -11.39 19.59 16.85
N GLN A 446 -11.14 19.95 18.12
CA GLN A 446 -11.80 21.08 18.81
C GLN A 446 -11.01 22.39 18.67
N CYS A 447 -9.73 22.32 18.30
CA CYS A 447 -8.94 23.48 17.94
C CYS A 447 -9.34 23.99 16.55
N SER A 448 -10.41 24.79 16.48
CA SER A 448 -10.53 25.75 15.38
C SER A 448 -9.24 26.56 15.34
N TYR A 449 -8.45 26.45 14.27
CA TYR A 449 -7.20 27.18 14.08
C TYR A 449 -7.46 28.69 13.95
N ALA A 450 -7.77 29.34 15.07
CA ALA A 450 -7.49 30.74 15.28
C ALA A 450 -6.05 30.82 15.81
N GLY A 451 -5.09 30.79 14.87
CA GLY A 451 -3.68 31.17 15.02
C GLY A 451 -3.09 31.27 16.43
N LYS A 452 -2.97 30.16 17.17
CA LYS A 452 -2.11 30.08 18.35
C LYS A 452 -1.02 29.04 18.14
N LYS A 453 0.22 29.51 18.01
CA LYS A 453 1.44 28.70 18.15
C LYS A 453 1.42 28.11 19.57
N GLU A 454 1.12 26.83 19.72
CA GLU A 454 1.36 26.14 20.98
C GLU A 454 2.87 26.09 21.24
N LYS A 455 3.27 26.56 22.43
CA LYS A 455 4.65 26.45 22.90
C LYS A 455 4.83 25.06 23.51
N TYR A 456 5.37 24.12 22.73
CA TYR A 456 5.86 22.85 23.24
C TYR A 456 6.99 23.12 24.25
N SER A 457 6.80 22.68 25.50
CA SER A 457 7.77 22.84 26.58
C SER A 457 8.87 21.79 26.56
N GLU A 458 8.65 20.66 25.88
CA GLU A 458 9.62 19.58 25.70
C GLU A 458 9.95 19.41 24.21
N PRO A 459 11.20 19.03 23.87
CA PRO A 459 11.60 18.82 22.49
C PRO A 459 10.93 17.58 21.91
N LEU A 460 10.18 17.75 20.83
CA LEU A 460 9.48 16.68 20.14
C LEU A 460 10.22 16.33 18.83
N LEU A 461 10.72 15.11 18.70
CA LEU A 461 11.24 14.60 17.43
C LEU A 461 10.06 14.39 16.46
N LEU A 462 10.05 15.17 15.38
CA LEU A 462 9.00 15.11 14.36
C LEU A 462 9.35 14.19 13.21
N ASP A 463 10.62 14.18 12.77
CA ASP A 463 11.05 13.45 11.58
C ASP A 463 12.58 13.22 11.57
N SER A 464 13.06 12.37 10.66
CA SER A 464 14.47 12.15 10.36
C SER A 464 14.70 12.12 8.84
N VAL A 465 15.36 13.16 8.31
CA VAL A 465 15.64 13.34 6.87
C VAL A 465 17.14 13.21 6.63
N GLY A 466 17.54 12.16 5.90
CA GLY A 466 18.96 11.87 5.63
C GLY A 466 19.75 11.64 6.92
N THR A 467 20.72 12.51 7.20
CA THR A 467 21.55 12.49 8.43
C THR A 467 21.09 13.51 9.48
N THR A 468 19.86 14.02 9.36
CA THR A 468 19.34 15.14 10.16
C THR A 468 18.01 14.78 10.82
N ASN A 469 17.89 15.02 12.12
CA ASN A 469 16.65 14.91 12.87
C ASN A 469 15.92 16.25 12.89
N ILE A 470 14.59 16.24 12.76
CA ILE A 470 13.75 17.43 12.84
C ILE A 470 13.05 17.46 14.19
N VAL A 471 13.36 18.46 15.00
CA VAL A 471 12.84 18.60 16.38
C VAL A 471 12.01 19.87 16.50
N LEU A 472 10.81 19.79 17.08
CA LEU A 472 10.00 20.94 17.46
C LEU A 472 10.21 21.25 18.94
N PHE A 473 10.65 22.47 19.25
CA PHE A 473 10.87 22.91 20.62
C PHE A 473 10.54 24.39 20.77
N GLN A 474 9.77 24.75 21.80
CA GLN A 474 9.37 26.14 22.10
C GLN A 474 8.77 26.92 20.90
N GLY A 475 8.08 26.21 20.00
CA GLY A 475 7.43 26.80 18.82
C GLY A 475 8.38 27.08 17.65
N LYS A 476 9.59 26.51 17.65
CA LYS A 476 10.56 26.54 16.55
C LYS A 476 10.94 25.14 16.12
N TYR A 477 11.30 25.00 14.85
CA TYR A 477 11.76 23.76 14.25
C TYR A 477 13.28 23.80 14.12
N TYR A 478 13.93 22.74 14.56
CA TYR A 478 15.38 22.58 14.59
C TYR A 478 15.77 21.38 13.73
N ALA A 479 16.70 21.59 12.80
CA ALA A 479 17.33 20.53 12.03
C ALA A 479 18.66 20.16 12.69
N VAL A 480 18.70 18.99 13.34
CA VAL A 480 19.78 18.53 14.20
C VAL A 480 20.58 17.44 13.47
N PRO A 481 21.85 17.67 13.09
CA PRO A 481 22.68 16.61 12.55
C PRO A 481 22.79 15.44 13.54
N GLN A 482 22.52 14.22 13.08
CA GLN A 482 22.61 13.01 13.91
C GLN A 482 24.04 12.77 14.43
N ALA A 483 25.06 13.27 13.71
CA ALA A 483 26.46 13.21 14.11
C ALA A 483 26.78 14.04 15.37
N LEU A 484 25.90 14.95 15.80
CA LEU A 484 26.09 15.72 17.04
C LEU A 484 25.90 14.87 18.31
N GLY A 485 25.32 13.66 18.19
CA GLY A 485 24.96 12.86 19.34
C GLY A 485 23.80 13.47 20.14
N PRO A 486 23.63 13.12 21.43
CA PRO A 486 22.56 13.66 22.26
C PRO A 486 22.67 15.19 22.41
N VAL A 487 21.60 15.90 22.06
CA VAL A 487 21.52 17.36 22.19
C VAL A 487 20.59 17.72 23.35
N ASP A 488 21.11 18.49 24.30
CA ASP A 488 20.34 18.97 25.45
C ASP A 488 19.59 20.28 25.10
N PHE A 489 18.28 20.15 24.84
CA PHE A 489 17.40 21.28 24.57
C PHE A 489 17.00 22.06 25.84
N SER A 490 17.37 21.62 27.04
CA SER A 490 17.08 22.33 28.29
C SER A 490 18.00 23.54 28.54
N LEU A 491 19.07 23.69 27.73
CA LEU A 491 20.02 24.78 27.86
C LEU A 491 19.34 26.15 27.61
N PRO A 492 19.66 27.20 28.42
CA PRO A 492 19.05 28.53 28.28
C PRO A 492 19.36 29.22 26.95
N ASN A 493 20.43 28.78 26.27
CA ASN A 493 20.86 29.30 25.00
C ASN A 493 21.37 28.19 24.09
N LEU A 494 20.64 27.93 23.00
CA LEU A 494 20.96 26.93 21.99
C LEU A 494 21.85 27.49 20.86
N SER A 495 22.25 28.77 20.90
CA SER A 495 23.04 29.42 19.84
C SER A 495 24.44 28.85 19.64
N GLY A 496 24.94 28.05 20.59
CA GLY A 496 26.22 27.36 20.49
C GLY A 496 26.15 25.99 19.79
N ILE A 497 24.95 25.50 19.46
CA ILE A 497 24.75 24.22 18.79
C ILE A 497 24.69 24.45 17.28
N ALA A 498 25.49 23.72 16.52
CA ALA A 498 25.56 23.81 15.06
C ALA A 498 24.39 23.07 14.40
N PHE A 499 23.19 23.64 14.49
CA PHE A 499 22.03 23.13 13.75
C PHE A 499 22.21 23.32 12.24
N THR A 500 21.72 22.36 11.45
CA THR A 500 21.66 22.45 9.98
C THR A 500 20.63 23.49 9.52
N GLY A 501 19.67 23.83 10.39
CA GLY A 501 18.67 24.86 10.14
C GLY A 501 17.80 25.11 11.36
N ILE A 502 17.24 26.33 11.46
CA ILE A 502 16.21 26.70 12.43
C ILE A 502 15.15 27.51 11.68
N ALA A 503 13.88 27.16 11.84
CA ALA A 503 12.78 27.85 11.17
C ALA A 503 11.55 28.02 12.07
N ASP A 504 10.68 28.96 11.71
CA ASP A 504 9.41 29.19 12.41
C ASP A 504 8.28 28.27 11.89
N SER A 505 8.54 27.52 10.80
CA SER A 505 7.62 26.53 10.25
C SER A 505 8.35 25.27 9.76
N PHE A 506 7.66 24.12 9.82
CA PHE A 506 8.21 22.84 9.35
C PHE A 506 8.59 22.89 7.87
N SER A 507 7.71 23.44 7.02
CA SER A 507 7.93 23.53 5.57
C SER A 507 9.18 24.34 5.21
N GLU A 508 9.42 25.45 5.92
CA GLU A 508 10.62 26.26 5.74
C GLU A 508 11.88 25.49 6.14
N LEU A 509 11.85 24.77 7.27
CA LEU A 509 12.98 23.96 7.70
C LEU A 509 13.32 22.86 6.69
N ILE A 510 12.30 22.17 6.16
CA ILE A 510 12.50 21.11 5.16
C ILE A 510 13.13 21.67 3.87
N LEU A 511 12.75 22.88 3.46
CA LEU A 511 13.40 23.58 2.33
C LEU A 511 14.86 23.95 2.61
N MET A 512 15.22 24.18 3.87
CA MET A 512 16.61 24.46 4.26
C MET A 512 17.47 23.19 4.28
N VAL A 513 16.92 22.06 4.72
CA VAL A 513 17.65 20.78 4.85
C VAL A 513 17.83 20.07 3.50
N ASN A 514 16.96 20.34 2.52
CA ASN A 514 17.01 19.73 1.18
C ASN A 514 17.83 20.54 0.15
N LYS A 515 18.54 21.59 0.57
CA LYS A 515 19.55 22.29 -0.25
C LYS A 515 20.92 21.68 0.00
#